data_AF-A0A554KZJ7-F1
#
_entry.id   AF-A0A554KZJ7-F1
#
_cell.length_a   1.000
_cell.length_b   1.000
_cell.length_c   1.000
_cell.angle_alpha   90.00
_cell.angle_beta   90.00
_cell.angle_gamma   90.00
#
_symmetry.space_group_name_H-M   'P 1'
#
loop_
_entity.id
_entity.type
_entity.pdbx_description
1 polymer ?
#
loop_
_entity_poly.entity_id
_entity_poly.type
_entity_poly.pdbx_seq_one_letter_code
_entity_poly.pdbx_strand_id
1 'polypeptide(L)'
;MIAYLILVHRYPNQFKRLFRAIYHSANYYLVHVDKRSGVGLQTEIQDFLSGFPNASLLKSKSVLWGGYSLIDVELRGIKELLKMGLKWEFFINLSGQDFPLKSQAHIQDFLNRNIGKDFIKVVSQSKFRPDTLSRVQNYTIEFGNRILRIPIKRLYLAGVTPYIGNQWMILSRKFCEFVIYNPEVERFERWNYHKRR
;
A
#
# COMPACT_ATOMS: atom_id res chain seq x y z
N MET A 1 -16.72 -6.19 5.61
CA MET A 1 -15.93 -6.92 4.58
C MET A 1 -14.62 -6.18 4.34
N ILE A 2 -13.54 -6.90 4.05
CA ILE A 2 -12.18 -6.33 3.96
C ILE A 2 -11.61 -6.56 2.56
N ALA A 3 -10.89 -5.57 2.05
CA ALA A 3 -10.06 -5.64 0.85
C ALA A 3 -8.58 -5.61 1.24
N TYR A 4 -7.87 -6.70 1.00
CA TYR A 4 -6.44 -6.82 1.26
C TYR A 4 -5.62 -6.52 0.01
N LEU A 5 -4.61 -5.68 0.14
CA LEU A 5 -3.50 -5.58 -0.81
C LEU A 5 -2.27 -6.24 -0.21
N ILE A 6 -1.74 -7.29 -0.85
CA ILE A 6 -0.57 -8.02 -0.34
C ILE A 6 0.61 -7.84 -1.30
N LEU A 7 1.69 -7.24 -0.81
CA LEU A 7 2.91 -6.91 -1.55
C LEU A 7 3.95 -8.02 -1.35
N VAL A 8 4.14 -8.85 -2.37
CA VAL A 8 4.98 -10.05 -2.34
C VAL A 8 6.24 -9.82 -3.18
N HIS A 9 7.41 -10.16 -2.62
CA HIS A 9 8.68 -10.09 -3.36
C HIS A 9 9.57 -11.32 -3.15
N ARG A 10 9.20 -12.25 -2.26
CA ARG A 10 9.93 -13.50 -1.95
C ARG A 10 9.10 -14.42 -1.05
N TYR A 11 9.63 -15.61 -0.79
CA TYR A 11 9.11 -16.60 0.17
C TYR A 11 7.64 -17.01 -0.10
N PRO A 12 7.36 -17.66 -1.23
CA PRO A 12 5.99 -18.00 -1.62
C PRO A 12 5.26 -18.86 -0.59
N ASN A 13 5.96 -19.78 0.09
CA ASN A 13 5.37 -20.59 1.16
C ASN A 13 4.95 -19.76 2.38
N GLN A 14 5.70 -18.71 2.72
CA GLN A 14 5.31 -17.79 3.79
C GLN A 14 4.07 -16.99 3.39
N PHE A 15 4.04 -16.47 2.16
CA PHE A 15 2.85 -15.81 1.62
C PHE A 15 1.63 -16.75 1.63
N LYS A 16 1.76 -17.99 1.15
CA LYS A 16 0.67 -18.99 1.15
C LYS A 16 0.15 -19.26 2.56
N ARG A 17 1.06 -19.28 3.56
CA ARG A 17 0.69 -19.43 4.98
C ARG A 17 -0.06 -18.20 5.51
N LEU A 18 0.43 -17.00 5.21
CA LEU A 18 -0.27 -15.73 5.53
C LEU A 18 -1.66 -15.72 4.91
N PHE A 19 -1.75 -15.94 3.60
CA PHE A 19 -3.00 -15.87 2.84
C PHE A 19 -4.06 -16.80 3.44
N ARG A 20 -3.72 -18.06 3.72
CA ARG A 20 -4.64 -19.01 4.37
C ARG A 20 -5.10 -18.55 5.75
N ALA A 21 -4.23 -17.90 6.53
CA ALA A 21 -4.56 -17.45 7.88
C ALA A 21 -5.55 -16.27 7.90
N ILE A 22 -5.54 -15.43 6.86
CA ILE A 22 -6.44 -14.27 6.73
C ILE A 22 -7.62 -14.53 5.78
N TYR A 23 -7.64 -15.68 5.09
CA TYR A 23 -8.65 -15.95 4.07
C TYR A 23 -10.06 -16.04 4.67
N HIS A 24 -11.00 -15.46 3.93
CA HIS A 24 -12.43 -15.52 4.17
C HIS A 24 -13.14 -15.20 2.84
N SER A 25 -14.17 -15.97 2.49
CA SER A 25 -14.84 -15.89 1.18
C SER A 25 -15.51 -14.54 0.91
N ALA A 26 -15.92 -13.82 1.96
CA ALA A 26 -16.54 -12.49 1.85
C ALA A 26 -15.56 -11.32 1.67
N ASN A 27 -14.26 -11.55 1.77
CA ASN A 27 -13.24 -10.51 1.59
C ASN A 27 -12.76 -10.46 0.14
N TYR A 28 -11.92 -9.48 -0.19
CA TYR A 28 -11.24 -9.35 -1.48
C TYR A 28 -9.74 -9.37 -1.27
N TYR A 29 -9.00 -10.05 -2.14
CA TYR A 29 -7.54 -10.15 -2.06
C TYR A 29 -6.92 -9.75 -3.38
N LEU A 30 -6.13 -8.70 -3.36
CA LEU A 30 -5.33 -8.29 -4.50
C LEU A 30 -3.86 -8.46 -4.13
N VAL A 31 -3.14 -9.22 -4.95
CA VAL A 31 -1.74 -9.55 -4.68
C VAL A 31 -0.86 -8.92 -5.73
N HIS A 32 0.12 -8.14 -5.31
CA HIS A 32 1.17 -7.64 -6.19
C HIS A 32 2.42 -8.48 -5.98
N VAL A 33 3.00 -8.97 -7.08
CA VAL A 33 4.33 -9.60 -7.06
C VAL A 33 5.31 -8.62 -7.70
N ASP A 34 6.40 -8.29 -7.01
CA ASP A 34 7.44 -7.42 -7.56
C ASP A 34 8.01 -8.05 -8.83
N LYS A 35 8.02 -7.26 -9.92
CA LYS A 35 8.57 -7.70 -11.21
C LYS A 35 10.03 -8.16 -11.10
N ARG A 36 10.79 -7.60 -10.14
CA ARG A 36 12.20 -7.96 -9.89
C ARG A 36 12.38 -9.34 -9.27
N SER A 37 11.33 -9.92 -8.70
CA SER A 37 11.37 -11.26 -8.09
C SER A 37 11.32 -12.39 -9.10
N GLY A 38 11.17 -12.07 -10.39
CA GLY A 38 11.19 -13.02 -11.50
C GLY A 38 9.82 -13.65 -11.78
N VAL A 39 9.69 -14.17 -13.00
CA VAL A 39 8.43 -14.75 -13.51
C VAL A 39 8.02 -15.99 -12.73
N GLY A 40 8.98 -16.80 -12.26
CA GLY A 40 8.70 -18.03 -11.50
C GLY A 40 7.90 -17.78 -10.23
N LEU A 41 8.25 -16.74 -9.44
CA LEU A 41 7.47 -16.38 -8.26
C LEU A 41 6.06 -15.90 -8.65
N GLN A 42 5.94 -15.09 -9.70
CA GLN A 42 4.65 -14.61 -10.16
C GLN A 42 3.73 -15.77 -10.59
N THR A 43 4.26 -16.73 -11.36
CA THR A 43 3.52 -17.93 -11.78
C THR A 43 3.09 -18.75 -10.57
N GLU A 44 3.99 -19.03 -9.63
CA GLU A 44 3.66 -19.82 -8.44
C GLU A 44 2.56 -19.18 -7.59
N ILE A 45 2.57 -17.85 -7.44
CA ILE A 45 1.51 -17.13 -6.73
C ILE A 45 0.22 -17.12 -7.55
N GLN A 46 0.28 -16.91 -8.87
CA GLN A 46 -0.91 -16.95 -9.73
C GLN A 46 -1.63 -18.30 -9.67
N ASP A 47 -0.86 -19.39 -9.77
CA ASP A 47 -1.39 -20.76 -9.72
C ASP A 47 -2.04 -21.04 -8.36
N PHE A 48 -1.41 -20.61 -7.26
CA PHE A 48 -1.99 -20.73 -5.93
C PHE A 48 -3.30 -19.94 -5.80
N LEU A 49 -3.37 -18.71 -6.33
CA LEU A 49 -4.55 -17.87 -6.25
C LEU A 49 -5.72 -18.38 -7.11
N SER A 50 -5.46 -19.22 -8.13
CA SER A 50 -6.51 -19.77 -9.00
C SER A 50 -7.60 -20.56 -8.25
N GLY A 51 -7.29 -21.10 -7.07
CA GLY A 51 -8.25 -21.78 -6.21
C GLY A 51 -9.16 -20.84 -5.39
N PHE A 52 -9.01 -19.52 -5.51
CA PHE A 52 -9.71 -18.53 -4.69
C PHE A 52 -10.43 -17.49 -5.57
N PRO A 53 -11.76 -17.57 -5.73
CA PRO A 53 -12.51 -16.74 -6.69
C PRO A 53 -12.53 -15.24 -6.35
N ASN A 54 -12.24 -14.89 -5.10
CA ASN A 54 -12.17 -13.53 -4.58
C ASN A 54 -10.72 -13.01 -4.45
N ALA A 55 -9.78 -13.66 -5.14
CA ALA A 55 -8.38 -13.26 -5.18
C ALA A 55 -7.87 -13.08 -6.62
N SER A 56 -7.00 -12.10 -6.83
CA SER A 56 -6.39 -11.86 -8.15
C SER A 56 -5.00 -11.24 -8.04
N LEU A 57 -4.24 -11.30 -9.13
CA LEU A 57 -2.97 -10.59 -9.25
C LEU A 57 -3.19 -9.16 -9.77
N LEU A 58 -2.57 -8.19 -9.10
CA LEU A 58 -2.32 -6.88 -9.67
C LEU A 58 -1.18 -6.98 -10.68
N LYS A 59 -1.31 -6.29 -11.82
CA LYS A 59 -0.25 -6.21 -12.83
C LYS A 59 1.09 -5.80 -12.20
N SER A 60 2.09 -6.68 -12.29
CA SER A 60 3.41 -6.51 -11.69
C SER A 60 4.10 -5.22 -12.16
N LYS A 61 4.80 -4.59 -11.22
CA LYS A 61 5.72 -3.47 -11.46
C LYS A 61 6.97 -3.68 -10.60
N SER A 62 8.10 -3.18 -11.07
CA SER A 62 9.32 -3.14 -10.27
C SER A 62 9.12 -2.17 -9.12
N VAL A 63 9.40 -2.61 -7.90
CA VAL A 63 9.31 -1.77 -6.70
C VAL A 63 10.70 -1.55 -6.14
N LEU A 64 10.93 -0.36 -5.60
CA LEU A 64 12.11 -0.04 -4.82
C LEU A 64 11.69 0.34 -3.40
N TRP A 65 12.27 -0.33 -2.42
CA TRP A 65 11.96 -0.05 -1.02
C TRP A 65 12.35 1.39 -0.65
N GLY A 66 11.41 2.12 -0.04
CA GLY A 66 11.57 3.51 0.35
C GLY A 66 11.35 4.52 -0.79
N GLY A 67 11.01 4.06 -1.99
CA GLY A 67 10.78 4.93 -3.14
C GLY A 67 9.30 5.09 -3.52
N TYR A 68 9.01 6.02 -4.42
CA TYR A 68 7.66 6.29 -4.94
C TYR A 68 7.03 5.10 -5.67
N SER A 69 7.80 4.22 -6.31
CA SER A 69 7.28 3.02 -6.99
C SER A 69 6.43 2.15 -6.08
N LEU A 70 6.73 2.13 -4.77
CA LEU A 70 5.91 1.46 -3.77
C LEU A 70 4.55 2.15 -3.59
N ILE A 71 4.55 3.48 -3.47
CA ILE A 71 3.32 4.30 -3.38
C ILE A 71 2.46 4.12 -4.65
N ASP A 72 3.08 4.13 -5.85
CA ASP A 72 2.38 3.88 -7.11
C ASP A 72 1.69 2.50 -7.12
N VAL A 73 2.36 1.47 -6.61
CA VAL A 73 1.76 0.13 -6.51
C VAL A 73 0.60 0.11 -5.51
N GLU A 74 0.72 0.77 -4.37
CA GLU A 74 -0.36 0.89 -3.39
C GLU A 74 -1.58 1.61 -3.96
N LEU A 75 -1.38 2.78 -4.60
CA LEU A 75 -2.46 3.53 -5.26
C LEU A 75 -3.13 2.74 -6.39
N ARG A 76 -2.34 2.02 -7.20
CA ARG A 76 -2.88 1.11 -8.22
C ARG A 76 -3.68 -0.03 -7.60
N GLY A 77 -3.21 -0.57 -6.47
CA GLY A 77 -3.91 -1.61 -5.73
C GLY A 77 -5.25 -1.13 -5.18
N ILE A 78 -5.27 0.03 -4.52
CA ILE A 78 -6.50 0.66 -4.03
C ILE A 78 -7.48 0.89 -5.19
N LYS A 79 -6.99 1.48 -6.30
CA LYS A 79 -7.82 1.74 -7.50
C LYS A 79 -8.42 0.47 -8.08
N GLU A 80 -7.70 -0.64 -8.09
CA GLU A 80 -8.19 -1.91 -8.62
C GLU A 80 -9.20 -2.57 -7.66
N LEU A 81 -8.91 -2.58 -6.35
CA LEU A 81 -9.83 -3.06 -5.33
C LEU A 81 -11.16 -2.30 -5.32
N LEU A 82 -11.14 -0.98 -5.57
CA LEU A 82 -12.36 -0.18 -5.69
C LEU A 82 -13.27 -0.63 -6.84
N LYS A 83 -12.71 -1.22 -7.91
CA LYS A 83 -13.46 -1.80 -9.04
C LYS A 83 -13.93 -3.22 -8.79
N MET A 84 -13.17 -4.02 -8.02
CA MET A 84 -13.45 -5.45 -7.80
C MET A 84 -14.73 -5.71 -6.98
N GLY A 85 -15.28 -4.69 -6.33
CA GLY A 85 -16.59 -4.78 -5.68
C GLY A 85 -16.92 -3.53 -4.87
N LEU A 86 -18.22 -3.25 -4.73
CA LEU A 86 -18.74 -2.11 -3.96
C LEU A 86 -18.91 -2.39 -2.47
N LYS A 87 -18.69 -3.64 -2.04
CA LYS A 87 -19.17 -4.14 -0.74
C LYS A 87 -18.13 -4.14 0.38
N TRP A 88 -16.85 -3.88 0.10
CA TRP A 88 -15.85 -3.85 1.16
C TRP A 88 -15.81 -2.49 1.85
N GLU A 89 -15.59 -2.50 3.16
CA GLU A 89 -15.63 -1.31 4.03
C GLU A 89 -14.24 -0.82 4.42
N PHE A 90 -13.27 -1.75 4.47
CA PHE A 90 -11.90 -1.47 4.87
C PHE A 90 -10.90 -2.01 3.86
N PHE A 91 -9.87 -1.22 3.61
CA PHE A 91 -8.64 -1.59 2.92
C PHE A 91 -7.55 -1.89 3.96
N ILE A 92 -6.76 -2.94 3.74
CA ILE A 92 -5.56 -3.26 4.54
C ILE A 92 -4.42 -3.60 3.60
N ASN A 93 -3.27 -2.95 3.76
CA ASN A 93 -2.03 -3.35 3.07
C ASN A 93 -1.15 -4.23 3.96
N LEU A 94 -0.54 -5.24 3.36
CA LEU A 94 0.40 -6.17 3.99
C LEU A 94 1.57 -6.46 3.05
N SER A 95 2.71 -6.86 3.60
CA SER A 95 3.74 -7.58 2.86
C SER A 95 3.48 -9.08 2.89
N GLY A 96 4.09 -9.82 1.98
CA GLY A 96 4.14 -11.29 2.05
C GLY A 96 4.88 -11.85 3.27
N GLN A 97 5.47 -11.00 4.12
CA GLN A 97 6.20 -11.40 5.33
C GLN A 97 5.46 -11.07 6.62
N ASP A 98 4.32 -10.38 6.56
CA ASP A 98 3.46 -10.13 7.71
C ASP A 98 2.74 -11.42 8.15
N PHE A 99 2.26 -11.44 9.39
CA PHE A 99 1.44 -12.53 9.89
C PHE A 99 0.40 -12.03 10.93
N PRO A 100 -0.86 -12.47 10.86
CA PRO A 100 -1.88 -12.01 11.78
C PRO A 100 -1.63 -12.52 13.21
N LEU A 101 -1.75 -11.65 14.20
CA LEU A 101 -1.69 -12.00 15.63
C LEU A 101 -3.06 -12.36 16.22
N LYS A 102 -4.13 -12.12 15.46
CA LYS A 102 -5.52 -12.37 15.82
C LYS A 102 -6.21 -13.10 14.67
N SER A 103 -7.25 -13.87 14.96
CA SER A 103 -8.01 -14.57 13.93
C SER A 103 -8.68 -13.59 12.96
N GLN A 104 -8.94 -14.06 11.74
CA GLN A 104 -9.67 -13.27 10.74
C GLN A 104 -11.05 -12.82 11.24
N ALA A 105 -11.74 -13.66 12.03
CA ALA A 105 -13.01 -13.30 12.68
C ALA A 105 -12.85 -12.15 13.68
N HIS A 106 -11.82 -12.18 14.52
CA HIS A 106 -11.55 -11.10 15.48
C HIS A 106 -11.24 -9.77 14.77
N ILE A 107 -10.45 -9.81 13.69
CA ILE A 107 -10.15 -8.63 12.87
C ILE A 107 -11.45 -8.06 12.27
N GLN A 108 -12.29 -8.92 11.71
CA GLN A 108 -13.57 -8.51 11.14
C GLN A 108 -14.50 -7.88 12.18
N ASP A 109 -14.63 -8.49 13.36
CA ASP A 109 -15.46 -7.97 14.46
C ASP A 109 -14.97 -6.60 14.94
N PHE A 110 -13.65 -6.43 15.12
CA PHE A 110 -13.07 -5.15 15.50
C PHE A 110 -13.39 -4.06 14.48
N LEU A 111 -13.20 -4.35 13.19
CA LEU A 111 -13.43 -3.38 12.12
C LEU A 111 -14.92 -3.05 11.93
N ASN A 112 -15.81 -4.04 12.05
CA ASN A 112 -17.25 -3.80 11.98
C ASN A 112 -17.75 -2.82 13.07
N ARG A 113 -17.13 -2.84 14.27
CA ARG A 113 -17.44 -1.88 15.35
C ARG A 113 -16.84 -0.50 15.14
N ASN A 114 -16.01 -0.32 14.13
CA ASN A 114 -15.25 0.91 13.88
C ASN A 114 -15.42 1.43 12.43
N ILE A 115 -16.55 1.12 11.79
CA ILE A 115 -16.89 1.61 10.45
C ILE A 115 -16.77 3.14 10.42
N GLY A 116 -16.17 3.66 9.34
CA GLY A 116 -15.93 5.09 9.15
C GLY A 116 -14.66 5.63 9.81
N LYS A 117 -13.84 4.79 10.46
CA LYS A 117 -12.53 5.18 11.00
C LYS A 117 -11.39 4.72 10.09
N ASP A 118 -10.33 5.51 10.06
CA ASP A 118 -9.04 5.16 9.47
C ASP A 118 -8.02 4.93 10.59
N PHE A 119 -7.13 3.95 10.42
CA PHE A 119 -6.09 3.58 11.37
C PHE A 119 -4.72 3.71 10.70
N ILE A 120 -4.01 4.77 11.05
CA ILE A 120 -2.67 5.06 10.57
C ILE A 120 -1.83 5.50 11.77
N LYS A 121 -0.63 4.95 11.91
CA LYS A 121 0.31 5.38 12.95
C LYS A 121 1.18 6.52 12.42
N VAL A 122 0.88 7.74 12.84
CA VAL A 122 1.63 8.95 12.45
C VAL A 122 1.98 9.84 13.64
N VAL A 123 3.05 10.60 13.50
CA VAL A 123 3.46 11.68 14.42
C VAL A 123 3.88 12.91 13.62
N SER A 124 3.82 14.09 14.24
CA SER A 124 4.33 15.33 13.64
C SER A 124 5.82 15.15 13.30
N GLN A 125 6.16 15.27 12.01
CA GLN A 125 7.53 15.01 11.56
C GLN A 125 8.51 16.06 12.10
N SER A 126 8.14 17.34 12.10
CA SER A 126 8.99 18.41 12.61
C SER A 126 9.25 18.30 14.11
N LYS A 127 8.25 17.88 14.89
CA LYS A 127 8.37 17.76 16.36
C LYS A 127 9.14 16.51 16.78
N PHE A 128 8.85 15.37 16.16
CA PHE A 128 9.34 14.07 16.64
C PHE A 128 10.45 13.46 15.81
N ARG A 129 10.60 13.84 14.53
CA ARG A 129 11.59 13.29 13.59
C ARG A 129 12.20 14.35 12.66
N PRO A 130 12.72 15.48 13.21
CA PRO A 130 13.29 16.55 12.39
C PRO A 130 14.47 16.09 11.53
N ASP A 131 15.18 15.03 11.97
CA ASP A 131 16.27 14.36 11.25
C ASP A 131 15.86 13.84 9.85
N THR A 132 14.57 13.56 9.68
CA THR A 132 14.03 12.97 8.44
C THR A 132 13.44 14.00 7.49
N LEU A 133 13.38 15.29 7.84
CA LEU A 133 12.77 16.33 7.01
C LEU A 133 13.45 16.44 5.63
N SER A 134 14.74 16.12 5.54
CA SER A 134 15.45 16.06 4.26
C SER A 134 14.85 15.06 3.26
N ARG A 135 14.10 14.05 3.71
CA ARG A 135 13.41 13.08 2.83
C ARG A 135 12.24 13.70 2.08
N VAL A 136 11.61 14.71 2.69
CA VAL A 136 10.47 15.44 2.11
C VAL A 136 10.87 16.79 1.53
N GLN A 137 12.03 17.34 1.94
CA GLN A 137 12.56 18.62 1.47
C GLN A 137 13.50 18.49 0.28
N ASN A 138 14.10 17.32 0.02
CA ASN A 138 15.01 17.16 -1.12
C ASN A 138 14.29 16.47 -2.27
N TYR A 139 14.70 16.79 -3.51
CA TYR A 139 14.30 16.01 -4.67
C TYR A 139 14.91 14.61 -4.61
N THR A 140 14.13 13.58 -4.93
CA THR A 140 14.60 12.19 -4.99
C THR A 140 14.22 11.57 -6.32
N ILE A 141 15.17 10.89 -6.97
CA ILE A 141 14.92 10.16 -8.20
C ILE A 141 15.14 8.68 -7.94
N GLU A 142 14.17 7.85 -8.32
CA GLU A 142 14.39 6.42 -8.43
C GLU A 142 15.11 6.11 -9.74
N PHE A 143 16.29 5.51 -9.65
CA PHE A 143 17.05 5.10 -10.83
C PHE A 143 17.64 3.71 -10.61
N GLY A 144 17.19 2.74 -11.41
CA GLY A 144 17.54 1.34 -11.22
C GLY A 144 17.18 0.86 -9.81
N ASN A 145 18.16 0.31 -9.08
CA ASN A 145 17.97 -0.19 -7.71
C ASN A 145 18.38 0.84 -6.63
N ARG A 146 18.43 2.14 -6.97
CA ARG A 146 18.88 3.19 -6.05
C ARG A 146 17.90 4.35 -6.02
N ILE A 147 17.82 4.98 -4.85
CA ILE A 147 17.15 6.27 -4.66
C ILE A 147 18.25 7.32 -4.57
N LEU A 148 18.31 8.18 -5.58
CA LEU A 148 19.26 9.28 -5.64
C LEU A 148 18.63 10.51 -5.00
N ARG A 149 19.24 11.00 -3.93
CA ARG A 149 18.83 12.26 -3.29
C ARG A 149 19.62 13.41 -3.89
N ILE A 150 18.92 14.31 -4.56
CA ILE A 150 19.51 15.51 -5.12
C ILE A 150 19.55 16.55 -3.99
N PRO A 151 20.69 17.20 -3.69
CA PRO A 151 20.82 18.18 -2.60
C PRO A 151 20.16 19.54 -2.93
N ILE A 152 19.09 19.53 -3.72
CA ILE A 152 18.26 20.70 -4.03
C ILE A 152 17.05 20.63 -3.11
N LYS A 153 16.91 21.66 -2.26
CA LYS A 153 15.74 21.82 -1.39
C LYS A 153 14.55 22.29 -2.21
N ARG A 154 13.36 21.77 -1.88
CA ARG A 154 12.07 22.21 -2.42
C ARG A 154 11.24 22.84 -1.32
N LEU A 155 10.37 23.76 -1.72
CA LEU A 155 9.36 24.31 -0.82
C LEU A 155 8.36 23.23 -0.42
N TYR A 156 7.87 23.31 0.82
CA TYR A 156 6.73 22.53 1.23
C TYR A 156 5.48 22.91 0.44
N LEU A 157 4.58 21.95 0.27
CA LEU A 157 3.24 22.26 -0.23
C LEU A 157 2.57 23.25 0.72
N ALA A 158 2.12 24.38 0.19
CA ALA A 158 1.45 25.41 0.98
C ALA A 158 0.20 24.85 1.68
N GLY A 159 0.02 25.19 2.95
CA GLY A 159 -1.10 24.71 3.76
C GLY A 159 -1.03 23.24 4.16
N VAL A 160 0.10 22.55 3.94
CA VAL A 160 0.28 21.13 4.29
C VAL A 160 1.27 20.99 5.44
N THR A 161 0.87 20.25 6.48
CA THR A 161 1.76 19.87 7.58
C THR A 161 2.30 18.45 7.36
N PRO A 162 3.63 18.24 7.33
CA PRO A 162 4.19 16.90 7.17
C PRO A 162 4.03 16.05 8.44
N TYR A 163 3.50 14.85 8.25
CA TYR A 163 3.50 13.78 9.24
C TYR A 163 4.39 12.63 8.77
N ILE A 164 4.92 11.87 9.73
CA ILE A 164 5.72 10.67 9.46
C ILE A 164 5.16 9.48 10.23
N GLY A 165 5.21 8.31 9.61
CA GLY A 165 4.64 7.08 10.15
C GLY A 165 5.28 5.83 9.54
N ASN A 166 4.61 4.70 9.72
CA ASN A 166 4.90 3.49 8.95
C ASN A 166 3.97 3.40 7.73
N GLN A 167 4.27 2.47 6.82
CA GLN A 167 3.47 2.27 5.59
C GLN A 167 2.19 1.45 5.82
N TRP A 168 2.08 0.79 6.97
CA TRP A 168 1.00 -0.15 7.26
C TRP A 168 -0.23 0.57 7.80
N MET A 169 -1.36 0.38 7.13
CA MET A 169 -2.59 1.13 7.38
C MET A 169 -3.83 0.27 7.22
N ILE A 170 -4.87 0.66 7.95
CA ILE A 170 -6.24 0.20 7.70
C ILE A 170 -7.05 1.43 7.35
N LEU A 171 -7.58 1.48 6.14
CA LEU A 171 -8.30 2.65 5.63
C LEU A 171 -9.76 2.29 5.37
N SER A 172 -10.65 3.23 5.62
CA SER A 172 -12.03 3.15 5.17
C SER A 172 -12.11 3.23 3.66
N ARG A 173 -13.12 2.58 3.07
CA ARG A 173 -13.40 2.69 1.62
C ARG A 173 -13.56 4.15 1.19
N LYS A 174 -14.26 4.96 1.98
CA LYS A 174 -14.47 6.39 1.71
C LYS A 174 -13.15 7.16 1.59
N PHE A 175 -12.18 6.87 2.47
CA PHE A 175 -10.86 7.48 2.36
C PHE A 175 -10.10 6.98 1.12
N CYS A 176 -10.19 5.69 0.79
CA CYS A 176 -9.64 5.15 -0.46
C CYS A 176 -10.24 5.84 -1.70
N GLU A 177 -11.55 6.07 -1.74
CA GLU A 177 -12.22 6.78 -2.84
C GLU A 177 -11.74 8.23 -2.93
N PHE A 178 -11.60 8.92 -1.80
CA PHE A 178 -11.03 10.26 -1.74
C PHE A 178 -9.61 10.29 -2.32
N VAL A 179 -8.74 9.36 -1.89
CA VAL A 179 -7.35 9.28 -2.36
C VAL A 179 -7.26 9.06 -3.88
N ILE A 180 -8.14 8.23 -4.45
CA ILE A 180 -8.07 7.87 -5.87
C ILE A 180 -8.79 8.85 -6.80
N TYR A 181 -9.87 9.47 -6.35
CA TYR A 181 -10.76 10.24 -7.24
C TYR A 181 -10.84 11.73 -6.94
N ASN A 182 -10.34 12.20 -5.79
CA ASN A 182 -10.39 13.63 -5.49
C ASN A 182 -9.25 14.40 -6.20
N PRO A 183 -9.54 15.43 -7.02
CA PRO A 183 -8.53 16.20 -7.74
C PRO A 183 -7.51 16.91 -6.83
N GLU A 184 -7.87 17.20 -5.58
CA GLU A 184 -6.94 17.80 -4.61
C GLU A 184 -5.76 16.88 -4.30
N VAL A 185 -5.91 15.56 -4.48
CA VAL A 185 -4.86 14.57 -4.20
C VAL A 185 -3.77 14.59 -5.27
N GLU A 186 -4.09 15.00 -6.50
CA GLU A 186 -3.15 15.06 -7.62
C GLU A 186 -1.94 15.95 -7.34
N ARG A 187 -2.10 17.00 -6.53
CA ARG A 187 -0.96 17.87 -6.15
C ARG A 187 0.05 17.13 -5.28
N PHE A 188 -0.42 16.21 -4.43
CA PHE A 188 0.44 15.39 -3.57
C PHE A 188 1.14 14.31 -4.37
N GLU A 189 0.47 13.66 -5.32
CA GLU A 189 1.12 12.70 -6.22
C GLU A 189 2.21 13.37 -7.06
N ARG A 190 1.91 14.52 -7.68
CA ARG A 190 2.90 15.29 -8.45
C ARG A 190 4.10 15.70 -7.62
N TRP A 191 3.85 16.16 -6.39
CA TRP A 191 4.91 16.53 -5.47
C TRP A 191 5.74 15.31 -5.05
N ASN A 192 5.14 14.16 -4.74
CA ASN A 192 5.87 12.96 -4.32
C ASN A 192 6.60 12.24 -5.46
N TYR A 193 6.06 12.25 -6.68
CA TYR A 193 6.68 11.62 -7.84
C TYR A 193 7.81 12.48 -8.45
N HIS A 194 7.93 13.75 -8.04
CA HIS A 194 8.90 14.71 -8.58
C HIS A 194 8.76 14.94 -10.09
N LYS A 195 7.54 14.78 -10.64
CA LYS A 195 7.24 15.11 -12.05
C LYS A 195 7.45 16.61 -12.25
N ARG A 196 8.58 17.01 -12.82
CA ARG A 196 8.67 18.33 -13.48
C ARG A 196 7.77 18.25 -14.72
N ARG A 197 6.91 19.24 -14.87
CA ARG A 197 6.17 19.48 -16.12
C ARG A 197 7.16 19.80 -17.23
#